data_AF-A0A0Q3VZV3-F1
#
_entry.id   AF-A0A0Q3VZV3-F1
#
_cell.length_a   1.000
_cell.length_b   1.000
_cell.length_c   1.000
_cell.angle_alpha   90.00
_cell.angle_beta   90.00
_cell.angle_gamma   90.00
#
_symmetry.space_group_name_H-M   'P 1'
#
loop_
_entity.id
_entity.type
_entity.pdbx_description
1 polymer ?
#
loop_
_entity_poly.entity_id
_entity_poly.type
_entity_poly.pdbx_seq_one_letter_code
_entity_poly.pdbx_strand_id
1 'polypeptide(L)'
;MADEEGEARPRSGAPPPRDSGGEGAPVGPGGPRVVRIVKSESGYGFNVRGQVSEGGQLRSINGELYAPLQHVSAVLGGGAADRAGVRKGDRILEV
;
A
#
# COMPACT_ATOMS: atom_id res chain seq x y z
N MET A 1 10.25 -3.70 65.91
CA MET A 1 10.62 -2.75 64.84
C MET A 1 9.77 -3.12 63.66
N ALA A 2 8.85 -2.23 63.33
CA ALA A 2 7.84 -2.39 62.31
C ALA A 2 7.79 -1.04 61.61
N ASP A 3 8.24 -1.00 60.37
CA ASP A 3 8.03 0.12 59.47
C ASP A 3 8.18 -0.40 58.03
N GLU A 4 7.09 -0.23 57.30
CA GLU A 4 6.90 -0.45 55.87
C GLU A 4 7.70 0.58 55.07
N GLU A 5 8.37 0.14 54.01
CA GLU A 5 8.63 1.00 52.86
C GLU A 5 8.30 0.22 51.59
N GLY A 6 7.15 0.55 51.00
CA GLY A 6 6.82 0.16 49.64
C GLY A 6 7.52 1.09 48.64
N GLU A 7 8.08 0.52 47.58
CA GLU A 7 8.47 1.30 46.40
C GLU A 7 8.29 0.47 45.11
N ALA A 8 7.37 0.97 44.30
CA ALA A 8 7.21 0.88 42.85
C ALA A 8 7.63 -0.38 42.06
N ARG A 9 6.62 -1.07 41.50
CA ARG A 9 6.74 -1.67 40.15
C ARG A 9 6.59 -0.55 39.11
N PRO A 10 7.46 -0.50 38.10
CA PRO A 10 6.95 -0.63 36.73
C PRO A 10 7.81 -1.57 35.88
N ARG A 11 7.18 -2.58 35.27
CA ARG A 11 6.87 -2.65 33.82
C ARG A 11 8.01 -3.22 32.96
N SER A 12 7.75 -4.45 32.50
CA SER A 12 7.84 -4.81 31.08
C SER A 12 9.04 -4.24 30.31
N GLY A 13 10.21 -4.84 30.51
CA GLY A 13 11.27 -4.82 29.50
C GLY A 13 10.89 -5.74 28.34
N ALA A 14 9.94 -5.30 27.52
CA ALA A 14 9.67 -5.94 26.24
C ALA A 14 10.95 -5.88 25.38
N PRO A 15 11.34 -6.95 24.69
CA PRO A 15 12.43 -6.88 23.73
C PRO A 15 12.10 -5.84 22.65
N PRO A 16 13.10 -5.12 22.10
CA PRO A 16 12.86 -4.17 21.03
C PRO A 16 12.17 -4.88 19.86
N PRO A 17 11.24 -4.21 19.14
CA PRO A 17 10.72 -4.77 17.90
C PRO A 17 11.91 -5.01 16.99
N ARG A 18 12.10 -6.28 16.64
CA ARG A 18 13.03 -6.69 15.60
C ARG A 18 12.55 -5.95 14.37
N ASP A 19 13.30 -4.93 13.96
CA ASP A 19 13.24 -4.35 12.62
C ASP A 19 13.50 -5.51 11.68
N SER A 20 12.41 -6.20 11.37
CA SER A 20 12.37 -7.24 10.36
C SER A 20 12.30 -6.41 9.11
N GLY A 21 13.49 -6.02 8.64
CA GLY A 21 13.68 -5.47 7.32
C GLY A 21 12.79 -6.27 6.40
N GLY A 22 11.78 -5.60 5.85
CA GLY A 22 10.92 -6.14 4.83
C GLY A 22 11.78 -6.36 3.60
N GLU A 23 12.63 -7.38 3.65
CA GLU A 23 13.14 -8.06 2.48
C GLU A 23 11.89 -8.40 1.68
N GLY A 24 11.71 -7.62 0.60
CA GLY A 24 10.53 -7.65 -0.24
C GLY A 24 10.17 -9.10 -0.51
N ALA A 25 9.11 -9.55 0.14
CA ALA A 25 8.59 -10.88 -0.06
C ALA A 25 8.44 -11.04 -1.57
N PRO A 26 8.91 -12.15 -2.16
CA PRO A 26 8.70 -12.40 -3.57
C PRO A 26 7.19 -12.35 -3.78
N VAL A 27 6.76 -11.27 -4.44
CA VAL A 27 5.36 -11.00 -4.72
C VAL A 27 4.85 -12.19 -5.50
N GLY A 28 4.04 -13.01 -4.82
CA GLY A 28 3.34 -14.11 -5.47
C GLY A 28 2.53 -13.58 -6.67
N PRO A 29 1.99 -14.46 -7.51
CA PRO A 29 1.13 -14.05 -8.63
C PRO A 29 -0.06 -13.24 -8.08
N GLY A 30 0.05 -11.90 -8.07
CA GLY A 30 -0.90 -10.99 -7.41
C GLY A 30 -0.31 -9.82 -6.60
N GLY A 31 1.00 -9.66 -6.50
CA GLY A 31 1.61 -8.53 -5.78
C GLY A 31 1.78 -7.22 -6.59
N PRO A 32 2.24 -6.13 -5.95
CA PRO A 32 2.51 -4.85 -6.61
C PRO A 32 3.42 -5.00 -7.84
N ARG A 33 3.16 -4.19 -8.87
CA ARG A 33 3.95 -4.19 -10.10
C ARG A 33 4.20 -2.78 -10.59
N VAL A 34 5.40 -2.55 -11.09
CA VAL A 34 5.79 -1.29 -11.71
C VAL A 34 5.50 -1.37 -13.21
N VAL A 35 4.77 -0.38 -13.72
CA VAL A 35 4.47 -0.24 -15.14
C VAL A 35 4.96 1.13 -15.61
N ARG A 36 5.59 1.18 -16.78
CA ARG A 36 6.04 2.42 -17.39
C ARG A 36 5.22 2.68 -18.64
N ILE A 37 4.53 3.81 -18.66
CA ILE A 37 3.64 4.20 -19.75
C ILE A 37 4.20 5.46 -20.39
N VAL A 38 4.43 5.41 -21.71
CA VAL A 38 4.81 6.61 -22.48
C VAL A 38 3.53 7.27 -22.99
N LYS A 39 3.37 8.57 -22.75
CA LYS A 39 2.21 9.33 -23.20
C LYS A 39 2.14 9.33 -24.73
N SER A 40 0.97 8.97 -25.27
CA SER A 40 0.66 9.07 -26.70
C SER A 40 -0.12 10.34 -27.02
N GLU A 41 -0.47 10.57 -28.29
CA GLU A 41 -1.29 11.72 -28.71
C GLU A 41 -2.65 11.76 -28.00
N SER A 42 -3.26 10.60 -27.73
CA SER A 42 -4.50 10.46 -26.97
C SER A 42 -4.30 10.40 -25.44
N GLY A 43 -3.09 10.68 -24.95
CA GLY A 43 -2.70 10.60 -23.54
C GLY A 43 -2.18 9.21 -23.15
N TYR A 44 -2.37 8.84 -21.87
CA TYR A 44 -1.96 7.52 -21.37
C TYR A 44 -2.99 6.43 -21.66
N GLY A 45 -4.25 6.77 -21.91
CA GLY A 45 -5.29 5.80 -22.29
C GLY A 45 -5.87 5.01 -21.12
N PHE A 46 -5.99 5.59 -19.93
CA PHE A 46 -6.72 5.02 -18.81
C PHE A 46 -7.34 6.11 -17.93
N ASN A 47 -8.39 5.76 -17.19
CA ASN A 47 -9.09 6.66 -16.28
C ASN A 47 -8.87 6.24 -14.83
N VAL A 48 -8.57 7.21 -13.97
CA VAL A 48 -8.39 6.98 -12.53
C VAL A 48 -9.64 7.42 -11.77
N ARG A 49 -10.07 6.61 -10.80
CA ARG A 49 -11.16 6.92 -9.89
C ARG A 49 -10.76 6.51 -8.48
N GLY A 50 -11.18 7.29 -7.50
CA GLY A 50 -10.88 7.01 -6.10
C GLY A 50 -11.38 8.12 -5.21
N GLN A 51 -11.25 7.90 -3.90
CA GLN A 51 -11.44 8.97 -2.94
C GLN A 51 -10.35 10.02 -3.17
N VAL A 52 -10.76 11.29 -3.20
CA VAL A 52 -9.84 12.44 -3.38
C VAL A 52 -9.33 12.95 -2.02
N SER A 53 -10.09 12.70 -0.95
CA SER A 53 -9.69 13.05 0.41
C SER A 53 -8.46 12.24 0.84
N GLU A 54 -7.44 12.96 1.29
CA GLU A 54 -6.24 12.40 1.90
C GLU A 54 -6.63 11.71 3.22
N GLY A 55 -6.17 10.47 3.41
CA GLY A 55 -6.48 9.68 4.60
C GLY A 55 -7.84 8.97 4.57
N GLY A 56 -8.05 8.09 5.55
CA GLY A 56 -9.24 7.26 5.66
C GLY A 56 -8.93 5.96 6.40
N GLN A 57 -9.94 5.13 6.62
CA GLN A 57 -9.73 3.85 7.30
C GLN A 57 -8.80 2.95 6.47
N LEU A 58 -7.75 2.43 7.11
CA LEU A 58 -6.83 1.49 6.49
C LEU A 58 -7.59 0.22 6.09
N ARG A 59 -7.35 -0.25 4.86
CA ARG A 59 -7.91 -1.48 4.32
C ARG A 59 -6.81 -2.51 4.17
N SER A 60 -7.06 -3.71 4.70
CA SER A 60 -6.18 -4.85 4.47
C SER A 60 -6.33 -5.32 3.02
N ILE A 61 -5.23 -5.27 2.26
CA ILE A 61 -5.12 -5.77 0.90
C ILE A 61 -3.94 -6.74 0.91
N ASN A 62 -4.18 -8.02 0.60
CA ASN A 62 -3.17 -9.07 0.61
C ASN A 62 -2.40 -9.19 1.96
N GLY A 63 -3.05 -8.87 3.08
CA GLY A 63 -2.45 -8.95 4.42
C GLY A 63 -1.79 -7.66 4.90
N GLU A 64 -1.62 -6.67 4.03
CA GLU A 64 -1.00 -5.38 4.36
C GLU A 64 -2.05 -4.27 4.42
N LEU A 65 -1.87 -3.32 5.34
CA LEU A 65 -2.79 -2.21 5.54
C LEU A 65 -2.41 -1.04 4.63
N TYR A 66 -3.33 -0.69 3.73
CA TYR A 66 -3.19 0.44 2.84
C TYR A 66 -4.25 1.50 3.13
N ALA A 67 -3.88 2.77 2.98
CA ALA A 67 -4.86 3.86 2.90
C ALA A 67 -5.78 3.66 1.68
N PRO A 68 -6.92 4.36 1.58
CA PRO A 68 -7.78 4.30 0.40
C PRO A 68 -7.02 4.63 -0.90
N LEU A 69 -6.72 3.60 -1.70
CA LEU A 69 -5.98 3.76 -2.95
C LEU A 69 -6.90 4.14 -4.11
N GLN A 70 -6.37 4.96 -5.02
CA GLN A 70 -7.00 5.21 -6.30
C GLN A 70 -6.91 3.95 -7.17
N HIS A 71 -7.87 3.77 -8.07
CA HIS A 71 -7.89 2.62 -8.96
C HIS A 71 -8.19 3.02 -10.40
N VAL A 72 -7.77 2.16 -11.32
CA VAL A 72 -8.05 2.30 -12.74
C VAL A 72 -9.50 1.89 -13.01
N SER A 73 -10.33 2.86 -13.39
CA SER A 73 -11.75 2.66 -13.67
C SER A 73 -12.05 2.22 -15.10
N ALA A 74 -11.21 2.61 -16.05
CA ALA A 74 -11.30 2.22 -17.45
C ALA A 74 -9.92 2.26 -18.11
N VAL A 75 -9.72 1.43 -19.13
CA VAL A 75 -8.52 1.40 -19.98
C VAL A 75 -8.97 1.45 -21.43
N LEU A 76 -8.30 2.26 -22.25
CA LEU A 76 -8.52 2.34 -23.69
C LEU A 76 -7.81 1.17 -24.37
N GLY A 77 -8.58 0.28 -25.00
CA GLY A 77 -8.04 -0.87 -25.75
C GLY A 77 -7.12 -0.42 -26.88
N GLY A 78 -5.93 -1.02 -26.97
CA GLY A 78 -4.87 -0.62 -27.89
C GLY A 78 -4.15 0.68 -27.53
N GLY A 79 -4.53 1.34 -26.42
CA GLY A 79 -3.90 2.55 -25.90
C GLY A 79 -2.50 2.31 -25.32
N ALA A 80 -1.85 3.38 -24.86
CA ALA A 80 -0.54 3.27 -24.23
C ALA A 80 -0.57 2.42 -22.93
N ALA A 81 -1.59 2.62 -22.09
CA ALA A 81 -1.77 1.89 -20.85
C ALA A 81 -2.07 0.39 -21.07
N ASP A 82 -2.90 0.06 -22.04
CA ASP A 82 -3.22 -1.33 -22.40
C ASP A 82 -1.95 -2.08 -22.86
N ARG A 83 -1.15 -1.45 -23.73
CA ARG A 83 0.15 -1.98 -24.17
C ARG A 83 1.18 -2.09 -23.05
N ALA A 84 1.09 -1.24 -22.02
CA ALA A 84 1.94 -1.28 -20.85
C ALA A 84 1.47 -2.30 -19.78
N GLY A 85 0.32 -2.95 -19.98
CA GLY A 85 -0.22 -3.96 -19.07
C GLY A 85 -1.04 -3.40 -17.89
N VAL A 86 -1.52 -2.16 -18.01
CA VAL A 86 -2.53 -1.60 -17.09
C VAL A 86 -3.88 -2.26 -17.35
N ARG A 87 -4.58 -2.61 -16.27
CA ARG A 87 -5.87 -3.30 -16.31
C ARG A 87 -6.90 -2.54 -15.50
N LYS A 88 -8.16 -2.64 -15.91
CA LYS A 88 -9.27 -2.14 -15.11
C LYS A 88 -9.28 -2.83 -13.75
N GLY A 89 -9.35 -2.04 -12.68
CA GLY A 89 -9.31 -2.52 -11.30
C GLY A 89 -7.94 -2.49 -10.64
N ASP A 90 -6.87 -2.15 -11.38
CA ASP A 90 -5.55 -1.93 -10.78
C ASP A 90 -5.62 -0.83 -9.73
N ARG A 91 -4.95 -1.06 -8.59
CA ARG A 91 -4.83 -0.09 -7.50
C ARG A 91 -3.49 0.62 -7.62
N ILE A 92 -3.49 1.93 -7.56
CA ILE A 92 -2.30 2.76 -7.67
C ILE A 92 -1.72 2.93 -6.27
N LEU A 93 -0.52 2.38 -6.08
CA LEU A 93 0.24 2.54 -4.84
C LEU A 93 1.14 3.78 -4.92
N GLU A 94 1.85 3.93 -6.03
CA GLU A 94 2.87 4.96 -6.26
C GLU A 94 2.79 5.46 -7.71
N VAL A 95 3.23 6.70 -7.95
CA VAL A 95 3.25 7.38 -9.27
C VAL A 95 4.54 8.15 -9.46
#